data_AF-A0A8J6VRZ1-F1
#
_entry.id   AF-A0A8J6VRZ1-F1
#
_cell.length_a   1.000
_cell.length_b   1.000
_cell.length_c   1.000
_cell.angle_alpha   90.00
_cell.angle_beta   90.00
_cell.angle_gamma   90.00
#
_symmetry.space_group_name_H-M   'P 1'
#
loop_
_entity.id
_entity.type
_entity.pdbx_description
1 polymer ?
#
loop_
_entity_poly.entity_id
_entity_poly.type
_entity_poly.pdbx_seq_one_letter_code
_entity_poly.pdbx_strand_id
1 'polypeptide(L)'
;MKTADAAKLIGLSPSCLKNYRLKKKFLIEGIHWVYVNSGRRTILYNVELLSDWVATRADPEQHQRTIEFYLHAQSSKRAKKRGRQR
;
A
#
# COMPACT_ATOMS: atom_id res chain seq x y z
N MET A 1 -3.85 -4.53 -5.42
CA MET A 1 -3.93 -6.01 -5.52
C MET A 1 -4.77 -6.59 -4.38
N LYS A 2 -5.47 -7.72 -4.56
CA LYS A 2 -6.27 -8.35 -3.48
C LYS A 2 -5.37 -9.00 -2.41
N THR A 3 -5.92 -9.28 -1.22
CA THR A 3 -5.17 -9.84 -0.08
C THR A 3 -4.42 -11.13 -0.40
N ALA A 4 -5.05 -12.10 -1.08
CA ALA A 4 -4.46 -13.41 -1.34
C ALA A 4 -3.23 -13.31 -2.26
N ASP A 5 -3.38 -12.56 -3.35
CA ASP A 5 -2.30 -12.33 -4.32
C ASP A 5 -1.16 -11.50 -3.70
N ALA A 6 -1.49 -10.43 -2.97
CA ALA A 6 -0.50 -9.59 -2.31
C ALA A 6 0.30 -10.39 -1.29
N ALA A 7 -0.36 -11.21 -0.47
CA ALA A 7 0.27 -12.06 0.52
C ALA A 7 1.24 -13.06 -0.14
N LYS A 8 0.83 -13.69 -1.25
CA LYS A 8 1.68 -14.61 -2.02
C LYS A 8 2.93 -13.93 -2.56
N LEU A 9 2.82 -12.70 -3.07
CA LEU A 9 3.96 -11.98 -3.64
C LEU A 9 4.99 -11.55 -2.59
N ILE A 10 4.52 -11.12 -1.41
CA ILE A 10 5.42 -10.66 -0.34
C ILE A 10 5.89 -11.80 0.58
N GLY A 11 5.54 -13.06 0.27
CA GLY A 11 5.92 -14.23 1.07
C GLY A 11 5.25 -14.29 2.45
N LEU A 12 4.10 -13.65 2.64
CA LEU A 12 3.33 -13.69 3.88
C LEU A 12 2.04 -14.50 3.72
N SER A 13 1.50 -14.99 4.82
CA SER A 13 0.16 -15.56 4.83
C SER A 13 -0.91 -14.45 4.81
N PRO A 14 -2.10 -14.68 4.21
CA PRO A 14 -3.19 -13.71 4.24
C PRO A 14 -3.63 -13.33 5.66
N SER A 15 -3.54 -14.28 6.60
CA SER A 15 -3.82 -14.06 8.03
C SER A 15 -2.76 -13.16 8.68
N CYS A 16 -1.47 -13.34 8.38
CA CYS A 16 -0.42 -12.43 8.81
C CYS A 16 -0.64 -11.01 8.27
N LEU A 17 -0.91 -10.87 6.97
CA LEU A 17 -1.18 -9.56 6.36
C LEU A 17 -2.39 -8.86 7.01
N LYS A 18 -3.45 -9.63 7.30
CA LYS A 18 -4.61 -9.11 8.06
C LYS A 18 -4.21 -8.65 9.46
N ASN A 19 -3.38 -9.39 10.17
CA ASN A 19 -2.92 -9.03 11.51
C ASN A 19 -2.08 -7.73 11.50
N TYR A 20 -1.13 -7.62 10.56
CA TYR A 20 -0.35 -6.39 10.38
C TYR A 20 -1.24 -5.19 10.04
N ARG A 21 -2.29 -5.38 9.24
CA ARG A 21 -3.26 -4.32 8.96
C ARG A 21 -4.03 -3.89 10.20
N LEU A 22 -4.44 -4.83 11.06
CA LEU A 22 -5.17 -4.52 12.29
C LEU A 22 -4.26 -3.84 13.33
N LYS A 23 -2.96 -4.13 13.31
CA LYS A 23 -1.95 -3.43 14.09
C LYS A 23 -1.59 -2.09 13.43
N LYS A 24 -2.29 -1.03 13.81
CA LYS A 24 -2.20 0.35 13.28
C LYS A 24 -0.77 0.96 13.16
N LYS A 25 0.25 0.34 13.77
CA LYS A 25 1.65 0.80 13.68
C LYS A 25 2.38 0.39 12.39
N PHE A 26 1.93 -0.65 11.69
CA PHE A 26 2.70 -1.22 10.58
C PHE A 26 2.18 -0.82 9.20
N LEU A 27 0.86 -0.82 9.00
CA LEU A 27 0.26 -0.53 7.69
C LEU A 27 -0.73 0.63 7.79
N ILE A 28 -0.55 1.58 6.88
CA ILE A 28 -1.33 2.83 6.84
C ILE A 28 -2.41 2.75 5.75
N GLU A 29 -3.66 3.05 6.12
CA GLU A 29 -4.78 3.20 5.18
C GLU A 29 -4.53 4.37 4.21
N GLY A 30 -4.86 4.20 2.93
CA GLY A 30 -4.58 5.19 1.88
C GLY A 30 -3.21 5.03 1.21
N ILE A 31 -2.25 4.39 1.89
CA ILE A 31 -0.88 4.19 1.40
C ILE A 31 -0.64 2.72 1.07
N HIS A 32 -0.76 1.86 2.08
CA HIS A 32 -0.53 0.42 1.97
C HIS A 32 -1.76 -0.31 1.47
N TRP A 33 -2.94 0.20 1.81
CA TRP A 33 -4.20 -0.42 1.45
C TRP A 33 -5.34 0.59 1.36
N VAL A 34 -6.35 0.31 0.53
CA VAL A 34 -7.54 1.14 0.32
C VAL A 34 -8.80 0.30 0.21
N TYR A 35 -9.94 0.86 0.61
CA TYR A 35 -11.26 0.31 0.28
C TYR A 35 -11.68 0.77 -1.12
N VAL A 36 -12.09 -0.16 -1.98
CA VAL A 36 -12.45 0.16 -3.38
C VAL A 36 -13.94 0.43 -3.54
N ASN A 37 -14.77 -0.12 -2.65
CA ASN A 37 -16.23 -0.05 -2.77
C ASN A 37 -16.87 0.24 -1.42
N SER A 38 -17.87 1.12 -1.43
CA SER A 38 -18.64 1.51 -0.26
C SER A 38 -19.54 0.39 0.28
N GLY A 39 -19.99 -0.55 -0.57
CA GLY A 39 -20.94 -1.61 -0.20
C GLY A 39 -20.32 -3.01 0.04
N ARG A 40 -19.15 -3.30 -0.52
CA ARG A 40 -18.37 -4.52 -0.24
C ARG A 40 -16.97 -4.08 0.15
N ARG A 41 -16.56 -4.36 1.39
CA ARG A 41 -15.23 -4.06 1.98
C ARG A 41 -14.09 -4.81 1.29
N THR A 42 -13.97 -4.66 -0.02
CA THR A 42 -12.86 -5.18 -0.80
C THR A 42 -11.68 -4.27 -0.53
N ILE A 43 -10.60 -4.87 -0.05
CA ILE A 43 -9.36 -4.17 0.26
C ILE A 43 -8.39 -4.42 -0.88
N LEU A 44 -7.84 -3.35 -1.44
CA LEU A 44 -6.70 -3.43 -2.34
C LEU A 44 -5.46 -2.98 -1.61
N TYR A 45 -4.42 -3.78 -1.71
CA TYR A 45 -3.10 -3.50 -1.21
C TYR A 45 -2.18 -2.96 -2.30
N ASN A 46 -1.28 -2.08 -1.89
CA ASN A 46 -0.14 -1.63 -2.67
C ASN A 46 1.02 -2.60 -2.45
N VAL A 47 1.31 -3.43 -3.45
CA VAL A 47 2.32 -4.49 -3.32
C VAL A 47 3.74 -3.93 -3.32
N GLU A 48 3.99 -2.84 -4.06
CA GLU A 48 5.32 -2.22 -4.12
C GLU A 48 5.73 -1.73 -2.72
N LEU A 49 4.85 -0.96 -2.06
CA LEU A 49 5.11 -0.48 -0.70
C LEU A 49 5.08 -1.59 0.35
N LEU A 50 4.24 -2.61 0.19
CA LEU A 50 4.26 -3.76 1.09
C LEU A 50 5.55 -4.57 0.97
N SER A 51 6.07 -4.74 -0.24
CA SER A 51 7.32 -5.47 -0.48
C SER A 51 8.49 -4.68 0.11
N ASP A 52 8.53 -3.36 -0.10
CA ASP A 52 9.50 -2.49 0.55
C ASP A 52 9.39 -2.60 2.07
N TRP A 53 8.18 -2.48 2.63
CA TRP A 53 7.93 -2.61 4.07
C TRP A 53 8.45 -3.93 4.62
N VAL A 54 8.26 -5.07 3.94
CA VAL A 54 8.79 -6.36 4.41
C VAL A 54 10.33 -6.35 4.44
N ALA A 55 10.97 -5.71 3.47
CA ALA A 55 12.43 -5.57 3.41
C ALA A 55 12.98 -4.56 4.44
N THR A 56 12.26 -3.48 4.68
CA THR A 56 12.65 -2.36 5.55
C THR A 56 11.98 -2.40 6.93
N ARG A 57 11.27 -3.48 7.29
CA ARG A 57 10.54 -3.59 8.59
C ARG A 57 11.42 -3.45 9.84
N ALA A 58 12.73 -3.66 9.71
CA ALA A 58 13.71 -3.47 10.76
C ALA A 58 14.14 -2.00 10.91
N ASP A 59 13.91 -1.18 9.88
CA ASP A 59 14.24 0.24 9.80
C ASP A 59 13.00 1.06 9.36
N PRO A 60 12.18 1.50 10.33
CA PRO A 60 10.98 2.28 10.04
C PRO A 60 11.28 3.65 9.42
N GLU A 61 12.46 4.23 9.63
CA GLU A 61 12.83 5.51 9.02
C GLU A 61 13.06 5.35 7.53
N GLN A 62 13.78 4.30 7.12
CA GLN A 62 13.98 4.00 5.71
C GLN A 62 12.65 3.74 5.00
N HIS A 63 11.74 3.01 5.63
CA HIS A 63 10.42 2.78 5.08
C HIS A 63 9.63 4.09 4.89
N GLN A 64 9.69 5.00 5.87
CA GLN A 64 9.04 6.31 5.79
C GLN A 64 9.55 7.13 4.59
N ARG A 65 10.86 7.11 4.31
CA ARG A 65 11.43 7.77 3.13
C ARG A 65 10.89 7.17 1.82
N THR A 66 10.75 5.85 1.75
CA THR A 66 10.14 5.20 0.57
C THR A 66 8.70 5.64 0.37
N ILE A 67 7.91 5.77 1.44
CA ILE A 67 6.53 6.28 1.37
C ILE A 67 6.51 7.69 0.80
N GLU A 68 7.36 8.59 1.31
CA GLU A 68 7.44 9.98 0.85
C GLU A 68 7.82 10.06 -0.63
N PHE A 69 8.82 9.28 -1.05
CA PHE A 69 9.23 9.18 -2.44
C PHE A 69 8.09 8.66 -3.33
N TYR A 70 7.38 7.61 -2.88
CA TYR A 70 6.23 7.06 -3.59
C TYR A 70 5.11 8.09 -3.75
N LEU A 71 4.76 8.82 -2.68
CA LEU A 71 3.74 9.86 -2.71
C LEU A 71 4.15 11.03 -3.62
N HIS A 72 5.41 11.45 -3.56
CA HIS A 72 5.95 12.49 -4.44
C HIS A 72 5.83 12.05 -5.91
N ALA A 73 6.30 10.85 -6.24
CA ALA A 73 6.18 10.28 -7.59
C ALA A 73 4.72 10.13 -8.05
N GLN A 74 3.80 9.79 -7.14
CA GLN A 74 2.38 9.64 -7.44
C GLN A 74 1.69 11.00 -7.70
N SER A 75 2.08 12.05 -6.98
CA SER A 75 1.55 13.40 -7.18
C SER A 75 1.89 13.93 -8.57
N SER A 76 3.11 13.69 -9.06
CA SER A 76 3.54 14.05 -10.42
C SER A 76 2.76 13.27 -11.49
N LYS A 77 2.43 11.99 -11.23
CA LYS A 77 1.62 11.15 -12.12
C LYS A 77 0.17 11.61 -12.20
N ARG A 78 -0.42 12.13 -11.11
CA ARG A 78 -1.82 12.61 -11.07
C ARG A 78 -1.98 13.97 -11.75
N ALA A 79 -0.98 14.85 -11.69
CA ALA A 79 -0.99 16.15 -12.37
C ALA A 79 -1.14 16.01 -13.90
N LYS A 80 -0.56 14.97 -14.50
CA LYS A 80 -0.58 14.75 -15.96
C LYS A 80 -1.94 14.28 -16.51
N LYS A 81 -2.88 13.83 -15.64
CA LYS A 81 -4.24 13.39 -16.06
C LYS A 81 -5.32 14.48 -15.97
N ARG A 82 -5.00 15.68 -15.46
CA ARG A 82 -5.95 16.82 -15.44
C ARG A 82 -5.99 17.63 -16.75
N GLY A 83 -5.34 17.13 -17.81
CA GLY A 83 -5.56 17.57 -19.19
C GLY A 83 -6.51 16.62 -19.92
N ARG A 84 -7.76 16.50 -19.48
CA ARG A 84 -8.84 15.98 -20.35
C ARG A 84 -9.75 17.16 -20.64
N GLN A 85 -9.31 18.00 -21.57
CA GLN A 85 -10.21 18.90 -22.30
C GLN A 85 -11.28 18.03 -22.94
N ARG A 86 -12.53 18.26 -22.55
CA ARG A 86 -13.70 18.31 -23.42
C ARG A 86 -14.71 19.22 -22.76
#